data_AF-A0A9E5Y3H2-F1
#
_entry.id   AF-A0A9E5Y3H2-F1
#
_cell.length_a   1.000
_cell.length_b   1.000
_cell.length_c   1.000
_cell.angle_alpha   90.00
_cell.angle_beta   90.00
_cell.angle_gamma   90.00
#
_symmetry.space_group_name_H-M   'P 1'
#
loop_
_entity.id
_entity.type
_entity.pdbx_description
1 polymer ?
#
loop_
_entity_poly.entity_id
_entity_poly.type
_entity_poly.pdbx_seq_one_letter_code
_entity_poly.pdbx_strand_id
1 'polypeptide(L)'
;MPGTQIISPTNNKNVKRITILLDGKWQVQEISGRLGDILPGINGDIKGKKFQDILTGTCLASLKEIIPILEKGQSLFNYRFLIDHENYKTAIVTALLSNRESEDPDWIAVSIRFEGDDFEGAPILDNIGDGIFIVNKEWKIIEFNKAAERITGWEKKEVIGRPCSEIFKSDICATDCILARAVYERRPFTGKKVYIKTKSGRTLPISISTSPFIDVTGDVKGGVEVFRDITEQVKHEIILDSIGDGVFTVDRYRRITSFNRAAEEITGMSASEALGRPCREVFQSSLCGDACAIAMSMRMGKKVSNKRVTIKRVNGESVPISISTAPLLDAEGNIIGGVETFRDLREIDQLRRRLTGRFTLGDIISKSPQMQKIFDILPEIAMSDSNVLVLGESGTGKELIARALHNFSKRKRGPFVAVNCGALPDTLLESELFGYKKGAFTDAK
;
A
#
# COMPACT_ATOMS: atom_id res chain seq x y z
N MET A 1 42.18 -7.44 37.03
CA MET A 1 42.08 -7.50 35.54
C MET A 1 40.90 -8.39 35.20
N PRO A 2 40.07 -8.15 34.16
CA PRO A 2 40.10 -7.10 33.12
C PRO A 2 39.30 -5.87 33.57
N GLY A 3 39.81 -4.64 33.45
CA GLY A 3 39.94 -3.94 32.17
C GLY A 3 38.91 -2.81 32.14
N THR A 4 38.94 -1.91 33.13
CA THR A 4 38.12 -0.70 33.13
C THR A 4 38.64 0.19 32.01
N GLN A 5 38.05 0.09 30.83
CA GLN A 5 38.33 1.02 29.75
C GLN A 5 37.73 2.38 30.13
N ILE A 6 38.62 3.36 30.26
CA ILE A 6 38.24 4.76 30.33
C ILE A 6 37.77 5.15 28.93
N ILE A 7 36.46 5.21 28.72
CA ILE A 7 35.91 5.86 27.53
C ILE A 7 35.90 7.36 27.84
N SER A 8 36.87 8.08 27.26
CA SER A 8 36.98 9.53 27.38
C SER A 8 35.66 10.19 26.92
N PRO A 9 34.96 10.95 27.79
CA PRO A 9 34.07 11.97 27.28
C PRO A 9 34.97 12.99 26.59
N THR A 10 34.70 13.28 25.32
CA THR A 10 35.38 14.32 24.54
C THR A 10 35.74 15.53 25.40
N ASN A 11 37.03 15.95 25.39
CA ASN A 11 37.62 17.08 26.14
C ASN A 11 36.87 18.44 26.04
N ASN A 12 35.79 18.51 25.25
CA ASN A 12 35.02 19.70 24.94
C ASN A 12 33.74 19.90 25.79
N LYS A 13 33.41 19.02 26.76
CA LYS A 13 32.22 19.23 27.58
C LYS A 13 32.45 20.35 28.61
N ASN A 14 31.53 21.33 28.65
CA ASN A 14 31.54 22.41 29.63
C ASN A 14 30.98 21.91 30.96
N VAL A 15 31.72 22.15 32.04
CA VAL A 15 31.29 21.82 33.40
C VAL A 15 30.60 23.04 34.00
N LYS A 16 29.36 22.87 34.45
CA LYS A 16 28.56 23.95 35.07
C LYS A 16 28.46 23.85 36.60
N ARG A 17 28.62 22.65 37.17
CA ARG A 17 28.36 22.42 38.59
C ARG A 17 29.22 21.30 39.15
N ILE A 18 29.84 21.56 40.29
CA ILE A 18 30.53 20.55 41.11
C ILE A 18 29.84 20.50 42.47
N THR A 19 29.56 19.29 42.93
CA THR A 19 28.98 19.03 44.25
C THR A 19 29.95 18.16 45.04
N ILE A 20 30.30 18.57 46.25
CA ILE A 20 31.30 17.93 47.12
C ILE A 20 30.63 17.61 48.46
N LEU A 21 30.76 16.38 48.95
CA LEU A 21 30.37 16.00 50.31
C LEU A 21 31.58 16.13 51.24
N LEU A 22 31.51 17.04 52.21
CA LEU A 22 32.54 17.23 53.25
C LEU A 22 31.88 17.15 54.62
N ASP A 23 32.41 16.32 55.52
CA ASP A 23 31.92 16.13 56.90
C ASP A 23 30.40 15.90 56.97
N GLY A 24 29.88 15.07 56.05
CA GLY A 24 28.45 14.73 55.97
C GLY A 24 27.55 15.86 55.43
N LYS A 25 28.10 16.97 54.93
CA LYS A 25 27.35 18.07 54.33
C LYS A 25 27.68 18.26 52.85
N TRP A 26 26.64 18.30 52.04
CA TRP A 26 26.77 18.59 50.61
C TRP A 26 27.01 20.08 50.39
N GLN A 27 28.14 20.40 49.79
CA GLN A 27 28.46 21.73 49.27
C GLN A 27 28.34 21.70 47.76
N VAL A 28 27.60 22.66 47.20
CA VAL A 28 27.37 22.78 45.76
C VAL A 28 27.99 24.07 45.29
N GLN A 29 28.84 24.00 44.27
CA GLN A 29 29.46 25.17 43.67
C GLN A 29 29.24 25.18 42.16
N GLU A 30 28.81 26.32 41.65
CA GLU A 30 28.69 26.56 40.22
C GLU A 30 30.07 26.97 39.68
N ILE A 31 30.50 26.31 38.61
CA ILE A 31 31.74 26.61 37.93
C ILE A 31 31.48 26.74 36.44
N SER A 32 32.39 27.36 35.70
CA SER A 32 32.34 27.37 34.24
C SER A 32 33.74 27.16 33.68
N GLY A 33 33.87 26.18 32.78
CA GLY A 33 35.13 25.81 32.13
C GLY A 33 35.02 24.50 31.36
N ARG A 34 35.95 24.25 30.44
CA ARG A 34 36.03 22.98 29.71
C ARG A 34 36.66 21.91 30.61
N LEU A 35 36.18 20.67 30.50
CA LEU A 35 36.66 19.55 31.31
C LEU A 35 38.18 19.37 31.23
N GLY A 36 38.77 19.52 30.04
CA GLY A 36 40.22 19.40 29.84
C GLY A 36 41.05 20.50 30.51
N ASP A 37 40.46 21.67 30.74
CA ASP A 37 41.12 22.80 31.42
C ASP A 37 41.00 22.70 32.95
N ILE A 38 39.92 22.06 33.43
CA ILE A 38 39.65 21.82 34.84
C ILE A 38 40.44 20.60 35.36
N LEU A 39 40.59 19.56 34.54
CA LEU A 39 41.27 18.30 34.83
C LEU A 39 42.23 17.93 33.68
N PRO A 40 43.39 18.61 33.55
CA PRO A 40 44.36 18.27 32.53
C PRO A 40 44.93 16.86 32.81
N GLY A 41 44.56 15.88 31.99
CA GLY A 41 45.18 14.56 32.00
C GLY A 41 44.30 13.37 32.42
N ILE A 42 42.98 13.42 32.23
CA ILE A 42 42.08 12.23 32.41
C ILE A 42 42.49 11.04 31.51
N ASN A 43 43.36 11.24 30.52
CA ASN A 43 43.88 10.17 29.65
C ASN A 43 45.10 9.41 30.21
N GLY A 44 45.38 9.45 31.52
CA GLY A 44 46.53 8.72 32.12
C GLY A 44 46.24 8.12 33.50
N ASP A 45 47.08 7.16 33.91
CA ASP A 45 47.06 6.58 35.26
C ASP A 45 47.48 7.64 36.29
N ILE A 46 46.55 8.02 37.18
CA ILE A 46 46.72 9.08 38.18
C ILE A 46 47.14 8.52 39.56
N LYS A 47 47.41 7.22 39.65
CA LYS A 47 47.81 6.54 40.89
C LYS A 47 49.09 7.18 41.47
N GLY A 48 49.02 7.61 42.73
CA GLY A 48 50.15 8.22 43.44
C GLY A 48 50.40 9.71 43.19
N LYS A 49 49.62 10.39 42.35
CA LYS A 49 49.68 11.86 42.20
C LYS A 49 48.96 12.56 43.37
N LYS A 50 49.41 13.75 43.75
CA LYS A 50 48.70 14.57 44.75
C LYS A 50 47.50 15.25 44.09
N PHE A 51 46.42 15.41 44.85
CA PHE A 51 45.16 15.98 44.35
C PHE A 51 45.32 17.40 43.76
N GLN A 52 46.17 18.22 44.37
CA GLN A 52 46.52 19.58 43.91
C GLN A 52 47.20 19.61 42.54
N ASP A 53 47.84 18.52 42.12
CA ASP A 53 48.54 18.42 40.83
C ASP A 53 47.59 17.97 39.70
N ILE A 54 46.35 17.61 40.05
CA ILE A 54 45.32 17.09 39.12
C ILE A 54 44.31 18.19 38.71
N LEU A 55 44.05 19.15 39.60
CA LEU A 55 43.15 20.28 39.33
C LEU A 55 43.95 21.54 38.97
N THR A 56 43.54 22.26 37.92
CA THR A 56 44.20 23.52 37.53
C THR A 56 43.21 24.67 37.33
N GLY A 57 43.73 25.90 37.37
CA GLY A 57 42.99 27.10 36.96
C GLY A 57 41.88 27.54 37.92
N THR A 58 40.73 27.91 37.35
CA THR A 58 39.58 28.48 38.10
C THR A 58 39.04 27.54 39.17
N CYS A 59 39.13 26.22 38.98
CA CYS A 59 38.70 25.23 39.96
C CYS A 59 39.57 25.23 41.23
N LEU A 60 40.88 25.48 41.11
CA LEU A 60 41.81 25.56 42.24
C LEU A 60 41.53 26.82 43.09
N ALA A 61 41.15 27.92 42.44
CA ALA A 61 40.80 29.17 43.13
C ALA A 61 39.50 29.07 43.94
N SER A 62 38.50 28.33 43.42
CA SER A 62 37.22 28.10 44.08
C SER A 62 37.28 27.10 45.24
N LEU A 63 38.33 26.27 45.29
CA LEU A 63 38.56 25.26 46.33
C LEU A 63 39.57 25.71 47.41
N LYS A 64 39.98 26.98 47.42
CA LYS A 64 40.98 27.53 48.36
C LYS A 64 40.68 27.29 49.83
N GLU A 65 39.42 27.16 50.22
CA GLU A 65 39.02 26.87 51.61
C GLU A 65 39.12 25.37 51.96
N ILE A 66 39.14 24.49 50.94
CA ILE A 66 39.18 23.02 51.08
C ILE A 66 40.62 22.50 50.91
N ILE A 67 41.48 23.22 50.18
CA ILE A 67 42.90 22.90 49.98
C ILE A 67 43.66 22.59 51.30
N PRO A 68 43.52 23.37 52.40
CA PRO A 68 44.22 23.08 53.66
C PRO A 68 43.80 21.74 54.31
N ILE A 69 42.58 21.28 54.05
CA ILE A 69 42.04 20.00 54.54
C ILE A 69 42.68 18.83 53.76
N LEU A 70 42.93 19.04 52.47
CA LEU A 70 43.59 18.08 51.58
C LEU A 70 45.13 18.11 51.71
N GLU A 71 45.71 19.23 52.14
CA GLU A 71 47.16 19.45 52.33
C GLU A 71 47.77 18.71 53.51
N LYS A 72 46.97 18.12 54.41
CA LYS A 72 47.44 17.18 55.45
C LYS A 72 47.76 15.80 54.86
N GLY A 73 48.68 15.82 53.89
CA GLY A 73 49.64 14.78 53.55
C GLY A 73 49.07 13.41 53.18
N GLN A 74 48.30 13.28 52.09
CA GLN A 74 47.86 11.96 51.64
C GLN A 74 47.92 11.75 50.13
N SER A 75 48.43 10.56 49.77
CA SER A 75 48.45 10.05 48.40
C SER A 75 47.09 9.40 48.08
N LEU A 76 46.63 9.52 46.83
CA LEU A 76 45.44 8.83 46.34
C LEU A 76 45.73 7.32 46.24
N PHE A 77 45.09 6.51 47.10
CA PHE A 77 45.35 5.06 47.15
C PHE A 77 44.39 4.21 46.29
N ASN A 78 43.12 4.61 46.11
CA ASN A 78 42.17 3.90 45.25
C ASN A 78 41.14 4.86 44.65
N TYR A 79 40.76 4.66 43.39
CA TYR A 79 39.66 5.37 42.74
C TYR A 79 38.76 4.37 42.02
N ARG A 80 37.45 4.63 41.99
CA ARG A 80 36.49 3.79 41.27
C ARG A 80 35.52 4.68 40.51
N PHE A 81 35.73 4.79 39.19
CA PHE A 81 34.82 5.52 38.32
C PHE A 81 33.55 4.67 38.13
N LEU A 82 32.40 5.20 38.55
CA LEU A 82 31.09 4.64 38.24
C LEU A 82 30.43 5.52 37.18
N ILE A 83 30.58 5.13 35.92
CA ILE A 83 29.84 5.75 34.82
C ILE A 83 28.48 5.05 34.78
N ASP A 84 27.42 5.74 35.17
CA ASP A 84 26.06 5.28 34.96
C ASP A 84 25.75 5.38 33.45
N HIS A 85 25.64 4.21 32.81
CA HIS A 85 25.49 4.07 31.37
C HIS A 85 24.04 4.21 30.88
N GLU A 86 23.05 4.31 31.77
CA GLU A 86 21.65 4.25 31.33
C GLU A 86 21.09 5.56 30.77
N ASN A 87 21.83 6.68 30.81
CA ASN A 87 21.29 7.94 30.30
C ASN A 87 22.23 8.91 29.57
N TYR A 88 23.52 8.60 29.31
CA TYR A 88 24.51 9.41 28.55
C TYR A 88 24.60 10.94 28.81
N LYS A 89 23.77 11.48 29.71
CA LYS A 89 23.61 12.89 30.09
C LYS A 89 24.26 13.17 31.44
N THR A 90 24.86 12.18 32.10
CA THR A 90 25.48 12.35 33.41
C THR A 90 26.66 11.41 33.51
N ALA A 91 27.85 11.95 33.80
CA ALA A 91 29.00 11.13 34.19
C ALA A 91 29.34 11.50 35.63
N ILE A 92 29.04 10.60 36.57
CA ILE A 92 29.34 10.80 37.99
C ILE A 92 30.78 10.34 38.22
N VAL A 93 31.69 11.28 38.46
CA VAL A 93 33.07 10.94 38.84
C VAL A 93 33.16 10.88 40.37
N THR A 94 32.90 9.72 40.94
CA THR A 94 33.12 9.47 42.38
C THR A 94 34.59 9.07 42.61
N ALA A 95 35.39 9.96 43.19
CA ALA A 95 36.67 9.58 43.77
C ALA A 95 36.46 9.18 45.24
N LEU A 96 37.03 8.06 45.69
CA LEU A 96 36.97 7.63 47.08
C LEU A 96 38.35 7.86 47.71
N LEU A 97 38.47 8.88 48.56
CA LEU A 97 39.71 9.13 49.30
C LEU A 97 39.61 8.39 50.64
N SER A 98 40.43 7.35 50.83
CA SER A 98 40.58 6.68 52.13
C SER A 98 41.85 7.19 52.81
N ASN A 99 41.68 7.67 54.04
CA ASN A 99 42.79 7.96 54.93
C ASN A 99 42.94 6.77 55.91
N ARG A 100 43.96 5.94 55.66
CA ARG A 100 44.35 4.73 56.42
C ARG A 100 43.57 3.45 56.11
N GLU A 101 44.28 2.33 56.28
CA GLU A 101 43.78 0.93 56.27
C GLU A 101 42.81 0.64 57.44
N SER A 102 41.85 1.52 57.68
CA SER A 102 40.83 1.42 58.73
C SER A 102 39.51 0.93 58.16
N GLU A 103 38.79 0.11 58.93
CA GLU A 103 37.50 -0.52 58.57
C GLU A 103 36.33 0.46 58.39
N ASP A 104 36.51 1.74 58.73
CA ASP A 104 35.53 2.81 58.49
C ASP A 104 36.21 4.05 57.89
N PRO A 105 36.12 4.29 56.56
CA PRO A 105 36.72 5.45 55.91
C PRO A 105 35.80 6.68 55.94
N ASP A 106 36.35 7.85 56.25
CA ASP A 106 35.69 9.14 55.97
C ASP A 106 35.64 9.36 54.45
N TRP A 107 34.46 9.24 53.86
CA TRP A 107 34.28 9.32 52.41
C TRP A 107 34.06 10.77 51.93
N ILE A 108 34.91 11.24 51.02
CA ILE A 108 34.64 12.46 50.24
C ILE A 108 34.07 12.04 48.89
N ALA A 109 32.79 12.28 48.66
CA ALA A 109 32.15 12.06 47.36
C ALA A 109 32.12 13.35 46.55
N VAL A 110 32.75 13.35 45.38
CA VAL A 110 32.62 14.42 44.39
C VAL A 110 31.64 13.97 43.31
N SER A 111 30.71 14.83 42.92
CA SER A 111 29.76 14.60 41.83
C SER A 111 29.87 15.77 40.85
N ILE A 112 30.21 15.46 39.60
CA ILE A 112 30.32 16.43 38.52
C ILE A 112 29.15 16.17 37.57
N ARG A 113 28.24 17.14 37.43
CA ARG A 113 27.09 17.01 36.53
C ARG A 113 27.41 17.67 35.19
N PHE A 114 27.20 16.94 34.11
CA PHE A 114 27.25 17.46 32.74
C PHE A 114 25.81 17.73 32.27
N GLU A 115 25.58 18.82 31.56
CA GLU A 115 24.36 19.02 30.78
C GLU A 115 24.76 19.25 29.33
N GLY A 116 24.32 18.36 28.45
CA GLY A 116 24.40 18.52 27.01
C GLY A 116 23.01 18.37 26.42
N ASP A 117 22.58 19.35 25.64
CA ASP A 117 21.30 19.38 24.91
C ASP A 117 21.38 18.66 23.55
N ASP A 118 22.28 17.69 23.40
CA ASP A 118 22.47 16.99 22.13
C ASP A 118 21.88 15.58 22.18
N PHE A 119 20.91 15.35 21.30
CA PHE A 119 20.29 14.05 21.05
C PHE A 119 21.33 13.11 20.41
N GLU A 120 22.07 12.33 21.21
CA GLU A 120 23.06 11.32 20.75
C GLU A 120 22.39 10.07 20.11
N GLY A 121 21.26 10.23 19.41
CA GLY A 121 20.58 9.17 18.64
C GLY A 121 20.93 9.12 17.16
N ALA A 122 21.64 10.14 16.64
CA ALA A 122 21.93 10.29 15.21
C ALA A 122 22.59 9.06 14.53
N PRO A 123 23.60 8.38 15.12
CA PRO A 123 24.26 7.26 14.46
C PRO A 123 23.35 6.02 14.28
N ILE A 124 22.36 5.85 15.16
CA ILE A 124 21.46 4.69 15.14
C ILE A 124 20.42 4.85 14.03
N LEU A 125 19.89 6.07 13.88
CA LEU A 125 18.87 6.37 12.86
C LEU A 125 19.43 6.33 11.44
N ASP A 126 20.71 6.59 11.26
CA ASP A 126 21.36 6.65 9.95
C ASP A 126 21.53 5.29 9.26
N ASN A 127 21.46 4.19 10.02
CA ASN A 127 21.49 2.83 9.48
C ASN A 127 20.10 2.33 9.03
N ILE A 128 19.04 3.08 9.31
CA ILE A 128 17.67 2.71 8.92
C ILE A 128 17.43 3.13 7.47
N GLY A 129 16.88 2.23 6.66
CA GLY A 129 16.57 2.49 5.25
C GLY A 129 15.38 3.42 5.02
N ASP A 130 14.47 3.50 6.00
CA ASP A 130 13.33 4.42 6.00
C ASP A 130 13.76 5.82 6.45
N GLY A 131 13.15 6.85 5.85
CA GLY A 131 13.38 8.24 6.25
C GLY A 131 12.78 8.50 7.62
N ILE A 132 13.53 9.15 8.51
CA ILE A 132 13.08 9.47 9.85
C ILE A 132 13.32 10.94 10.10
N PHE A 133 12.30 11.63 10.62
CA PHE A 133 12.47 12.95 11.21
C PHE A 133 11.71 13.09 12.52
N ILE A 134 12.19 13.98 13.36
CA ILE A 134 11.57 14.32 14.65
C ILE A 134 11.27 15.82 14.63
N VAL A 135 10.09 16.20 15.13
CA VAL A 135 9.71 17.60 15.35
C VAL A 135 9.53 17.88 16.84
N ASN A 136 9.76 19.13 17.22
CA ASN A 136 9.45 19.63 18.56
C ASN A 136 7.97 20.10 18.67
N LYS A 137 7.59 20.69 19.81
CA LYS A 137 6.23 21.22 20.04
C LYS A 137 5.82 22.35 19.09
N GLU A 138 6.79 23.06 18.50
CA GLU A 138 6.57 24.11 17.51
C GLU A 138 6.59 23.57 16.07
N TRP A 139 6.54 22.25 15.87
CA TRP A 139 6.56 21.57 14.57
C TRP A 139 7.86 21.77 13.77
N LYS A 140 8.93 22.23 14.42
CA LYS A 140 10.24 22.41 13.82
C LYS A 140 11.02 21.11 13.84
N ILE A 141 11.63 20.74 12.72
CA ILE A 141 12.45 19.54 12.59
C ILE A 141 13.68 19.68 13.49
N ILE A 142 13.88 18.74 14.42
CA ILE A 142 15.04 18.68 15.32
C ILE A 142 15.97 17.50 15.01
N GLU A 143 15.50 16.51 14.25
CA GLU A 143 16.31 15.38 13.80
C GLU A 143 15.87 14.94 12.40
N PHE A 144 16.82 14.48 11.58
CA PHE A 144 16.60 14.09 10.19
C PHE A 144 17.72 13.12 9.74
N ASN A 145 17.40 11.87 9.45
CA ASN A 145 18.42 10.84 9.19
C ASN A 145 18.92 10.82 7.72
N LYS A 146 19.99 10.06 7.46
CA LYS A 146 20.56 9.89 6.10
C LYS A 146 19.57 9.33 5.07
N ALA A 147 18.65 8.46 5.47
CA ALA A 147 17.63 7.97 4.54
C ALA A 147 16.66 9.08 4.13
N ALA A 148 16.24 9.95 5.05
CA ALA A 148 15.39 11.08 4.75
C ALA A 148 16.09 12.07 3.80
N GLU A 149 17.41 12.27 3.95
CA GLU A 149 18.20 13.08 3.00
C GLU A 149 18.17 12.48 1.58
N ARG A 150 18.43 11.17 1.47
CA ARG A 150 18.43 10.47 0.17
C ARG A 150 17.05 10.46 -0.51
N ILE A 151 15.98 10.19 0.24
CA ILE A 151 14.62 10.07 -0.31
C ILE A 151 14.10 11.43 -0.78
N THR A 152 14.32 12.48 0.02
CA THR A 152 13.71 13.80 -0.21
C THR A 152 14.60 14.75 -1.00
N GLY A 153 15.91 14.51 -1.02
CA GLY A 153 16.93 15.39 -1.58
C GLY A 153 17.27 16.60 -0.71
N TRP A 154 16.65 16.77 0.46
CA TRP A 154 17.01 17.80 1.43
C TRP A 154 18.19 17.37 2.29
N GLU A 155 19.10 18.28 2.62
CA GLU A 155 20.15 17.99 3.60
C GLU A 155 19.67 18.33 5.02
N LYS A 156 20.09 17.56 6.03
CA LYS A 156 19.78 17.75 7.45
C LYS A 156 20.02 19.20 7.87
N LYS A 157 21.18 19.75 7.52
CA LYS A 157 21.55 21.14 7.85
C LYS A 157 20.60 22.20 7.26
N GLU A 158 19.85 21.88 6.21
CA GLU A 158 18.92 22.79 5.54
C GLU A 158 17.50 22.74 6.12
N VAL A 159 17.17 21.69 6.87
CA VAL A 159 15.81 21.43 7.38
C VAL A 159 15.70 21.57 8.89
N ILE A 160 16.80 21.37 9.63
CA ILE A 160 16.81 21.53 11.09
C ILE A 160 16.38 22.95 11.47
N GLY A 161 15.49 23.06 12.45
CA GLY A 161 14.90 24.30 12.94
C GLY A 161 13.75 24.86 12.09
N ARG A 162 13.44 24.25 10.95
CA ARG A 162 12.35 24.69 10.06
C ARG A 162 11.08 23.87 10.27
N PRO A 163 9.89 24.45 10.06
CA PRO A 163 8.63 23.72 10.15
C PRO A 163 8.57 22.58 9.12
N CYS A 164 8.16 21.40 9.54
CA CYS A 164 8.06 20.24 8.63
C CYS A 164 7.09 20.48 7.45
N SER A 165 6.04 21.28 7.67
CA SER A 165 5.06 21.65 6.64
C SER A 165 5.65 22.45 5.48
N GLU A 166 6.69 23.26 5.72
CA GLU A 166 7.38 24.01 4.67
C GLU A 166 8.27 23.12 3.80
N ILE A 167 8.85 22.08 4.39
CA ILE A 167 9.76 21.14 3.73
C ILE A 167 8.98 20.14 2.89
N PHE A 168 8.01 19.46 3.51
CA PHE A 168 7.32 18.34 2.86
C PHE A 168 6.11 18.76 2.05
N LYS A 169 5.45 19.89 2.41
CA LYS A 169 4.25 20.42 1.73
C LYS A 169 3.26 19.32 1.35
N SER A 170 3.01 18.40 2.28
CA SER A 170 2.16 17.26 1.98
C SER A 170 0.72 17.68 1.81
N ASP A 171 -0.04 16.83 1.11
CA ASP A 171 -1.48 16.96 0.93
C ASP A 171 -2.26 16.97 2.26
N ILE A 172 -1.67 16.46 3.34
CA ILE A 172 -2.31 16.37 4.66
C ILE A 172 -1.90 17.48 5.64
N CYS A 173 -0.86 18.28 5.35
CA CYS A 173 -0.29 19.24 6.30
C CYS A 173 -1.29 20.32 6.79
N ALA A 174 -2.36 20.60 6.04
CA ALA A 174 -3.30 21.68 6.34
C ALA A 174 -4.65 21.21 6.94
N THR A 175 -4.99 19.92 6.84
CA THR A 175 -6.37 19.44 7.07
C THR A 175 -6.46 18.18 7.93
N ASP A 176 -5.55 17.20 7.76
CA ASP A 176 -5.57 15.91 8.49
C ASP A 176 -4.14 15.44 8.80
N CYS A 177 -3.35 16.31 9.44
CA CYS A 177 -1.96 16.00 9.76
C CYS A 177 -1.88 14.84 10.77
N ILE A 178 -1.50 13.65 10.30
CA ILE A 178 -1.40 12.43 11.10
C ILE A 178 -0.32 12.54 12.18
N LEU A 179 0.75 13.29 11.93
CA LEU A 179 1.76 13.57 12.95
C LEU A 179 1.16 14.40 14.09
N ALA A 180 0.36 15.41 13.77
CA ALA A 180 -0.31 16.21 14.79
C ALA A 180 -1.28 15.38 15.63
N ARG A 181 -2.06 14.51 14.99
CA ARG A 181 -2.95 13.58 15.68
C ARG A 181 -2.20 12.61 16.60
N ALA A 182 -1.06 12.09 16.17
CA ALA A 182 -0.23 11.21 17.01
C ALA A 182 0.24 11.91 18.30
N VAL A 183 0.65 13.17 18.18
CA VAL A 183 1.09 14.02 19.30
C VAL A 183 -0.06 14.34 20.25
N TYR A 184 -1.22 14.77 19.74
CA TYR A 184 -2.37 15.15 20.58
C TYR A 184 -3.06 13.96 21.22
N GLU A 185 -3.24 12.87 20.47
CA GLU A 185 -3.89 11.65 20.96
C GLU A 185 -2.93 10.74 21.75
N ARG A 186 -1.63 11.09 21.81
CA ARG A 186 -0.56 10.32 22.48
C ARG A 186 -0.52 8.85 22.07
N ARG A 187 -0.76 8.55 20.80
CA ARG A 187 -0.73 7.19 20.26
C ARG A 187 -0.15 7.15 18.85
N PRO A 188 0.46 6.02 18.44
CA PRO A 188 1.01 5.90 17.09
C PRO A 188 -0.07 5.66 16.03
N PHE A 189 0.22 6.11 14.81
CA PHE A 189 -0.54 5.81 13.60
C PHE A 189 0.41 5.25 12.54
N THR A 190 -0.03 4.27 11.75
CA THR A 190 0.85 3.58 10.79
C THR A 190 0.20 3.41 9.42
N GLY A 191 1.04 3.35 8.38
CA GLY A 191 0.64 2.90 7.05
C GLY A 191 -0.20 3.90 6.24
N LYS A 192 -0.20 5.19 6.59
CA LYS A 192 -0.92 6.19 5.80
C LYS A 192 -0.13 6.53 4.55
N LYS A 193 -0.71 6.34 3.36
CA LYS A 193 -0.13 6.81 2.09
C LYS A 193 -0.41 8.31 1.91
N VAL A 194 0.62 9.11 1.64
CA VAL A 194 0.54 10.56 1.40
C VAL A 194 1.52 10.98 0.31
N TYR A 195 1.34 12.19 -0.24
CA TYR A 195 2.24 12.73 -1.25
C TYR A 195 3.01 13.93 -0.68
N ILE A 196 4.34 13.90 -0.79
CA ILE A 196 5.22 15.00 -0.38
C ILE A 196 5.89 15.66 -1.58
N LYS A 197 6.42 16.87 -1.40
CA LYS A 197 7.31 17.53 -2.34
C LYS A 197 8.77 17.31 -1.95
N THR A 198 9.57 16.82 -2.89
CA THR A 198 11.03 16.75 -2.74
C THR A 198 11.66 18.13 -2.91
N LYS A 199 12.95 18.28 -2.57
CA LYS A 199 13.71 19.52 -2.79
C LYS A 199 13.68 20.00 -4.24
N SER A 200 13.67 19.07 -5.20
CA SER A 200 13.58 19.36 -6.64
C SER A 200 12.18 19.74 -7.12
N GLY A 201 11.16 19.72 -6.25
CA GLY A 201 9.77 20.02 -6.58
C GLY A 201 8.95 18.83 -7.10
N ARG A 202 9.56 17.64 -7.22
CA ARG A 202 8.87 16.40 -7.61
C ARG A 202 7.88 15.99 -6.52
N THR A 203 6.71 15.50 -6.93
CA THR A 203 5.77 14.85 -6.01
C THR A 203 6.24 13.41 -5.77
N LEU A 204 6.42 13.00 -4.52
CA LEU A 204 6.84 11.67 -4.13
C LEU A 204 5.76 11.01 -3.25
N PRO A 205 5.25 9.82 -3.63
CA PRO A 205 4.37 9.07 -2.76
C PRO A 205 5.19 8.40 -1.66
N ILE A 206 4.75 8.55 -0.41
CA ILE A 206 5.36 7.90 0.75
C ILE A 206 4.30 7.22 1.62
N SER A 207 4.70 6.18 2.34
CA SER A 207 3.91 5.62 3.44
C SER A 207 4.49 6.14 4.75
N ILE A 208 3.68 6.80 5.57
CA ILE A 208 4.09 7.39 6.86
C ILE A 208 3.58 6.59 8.06
N SER A 209 4.40 6.56 9.10
CA SER A 209 4.07 6.09 10.44
C SER A 209 4.53 7.14 11.44
N THR A 210 3.65 7.58 12.32
CA THR A 210 3.89 8.68 13.25
C THR A 210 3.68 8.23 14.69
N SER A 211 4.46 8.77 15.62
CA SER A 211 4.33 8.52 17.06
C SER A 211 4.64 9.78 17.86
N PRO A 212 4.06 9.94 19.07
CA PRO A 212 4.46 11.02 19.96
C PRO A 212 5.90 10.79 20.44
N PHE A 213 6.71 11.85 20.46
CA PHE A 213 8.00 11.85 21.14
C PHE A 213 7.77 12.23 22.60
N ILE A 214 7.94 11.28 23.52
CA ILE A 214 7.67 11.43 24.95
C ILE A 214 8.99 11.29 25.72
N ASP A 215 9.23 12.15 26.69
CA ASP A 215 10.39 12.06 27.56
C ASP A 215 10.20 11.07 28.72
N VAL A 216 11.24 10.87 29.53
CA VAL A 216 11.23 9.95 30.67
C VAL A 216 10.23 10.35 31.78
N THR A 217 9.74 11.59 31.76
CA THR A 217 8.73 12.07 32.73
C THR A 217 7.29 11.86 32.23
N GLY A 218 7.11 11.39 30.99
CA GLY A 218 5.81 11.22 30.37
C GLY A 218 5.30 12.45 29.62
N ASP A 219 6.15 13.49 29.47
CA ASP A 219 5.83 14.70 28.74
C ASP A 219 6.08 14.54 27.24
N VAL A 220 5.07 14.88 26.44
CA VAL A 220 5.20 14.94 24.98
C VAL A 220 6.10 16.12 24.62
N LYS A 221 7.24 15.87 23.97
CA LYS A 221 8.18 16.88 23.45
C LYS A 221 7.99 17.19 21.98
N GLY A 222 7.19 16.40 21.28
CA GLY A 222 6.85 16.60 19.87
C GLY A 222 6.45 15.28 19.23
N GLY A 223 6.83 15.07 17.98
CA GLY A 223 6.44 13.89 17.20
C GLY A 223 7.60 13.29 16.40
N VAL A 224 7.56 11.98 16.21
CA VAL A 224 8.44 11.23 15.32
C VAL A 224 7.63 10.82 14.09
N GLU A 225 8.20 10.99 12.91
CA GLU A 225 7.65 10.46 11.67
C GLU A 225 8.69 9.60 10.96
N VAL A 226 8.27 8.39 10.62
CA VAL A 226 9.01 7.46 9.78
C VAL A 226 8.28 7.37 8.45
N PHE A 227 9.00 7.48 7.35
CA PHE A 227 8.42 7.42 6.03
C PHE A 227 9.23 6.54 5.08
N ARG A 228 8.52 5.82 4.22
CA ARG A 228 9.09 4.96 3.18
C ARG A 228 8.68 5.47 1.81
N ASP A 229 9.64 5.55 0.88
CA ASP A 229 9.34 5.79 -0.53
C ASP A 229 8.56 4.59 -1.10
N ILE A 230 7.35 4.85 -1.59
CA ILE A 230 6.48 3.83 -2.16
C ILE A 230 6.29 4.00 -3.67
N THR A 231 7.21 4.72 -4.33
CA THR A 231 7.13 5.02 -5.77
C THR A 231 6.96 3.77 -6.63
N GLU A 232 7.73 2.71 -6.38
CA GLU A 232 7.62 1.48 -7.17
C GLU A 232 6.29 0.75 -6.93
N GLN A 233 5.78 0.74 -5.68
CA GLN A 233 4.48 0.16 -5.38
C GLN A 233 3.35 0.93 -6.08
N VAL A 234 3.39 2.26 -6.03
CA VAL A 234 2.40 3.11 -6.70
C VAL A 234 2.52 3.02 -8.22
N LYS A 235 3.74 2.93 -8.79
CA LYS A 235 3.92 2.72 -10.24
C LYS A 235 3.30 1.41 -10.72
N HIS A 236 3.47 0.32 -9.97
CA HIS A 236 2.86 -0.96 -10.31
C HIS A 236 1.32 -0.87 -10.24
N GLU A 237 0.76 -0.19 -9.23
CA GLU A 237 -0.67 0.10 -9.14
C GLU A 237 -1.15 0.90 -10.38
N ILE A 238 -0.46 2.00 -10.75
CA ILE A 238 -0.81 2.84 -11.91
C ILE A 238 -0.73 2.07 -13.23
N ILE A 239 0.31 1.25 -13.43
CA ILE A 239 0.45 0.45 -14.66
C ILE A 239 -0.74 -0.49 -14.79
N LEU A 240 -1.11 -1.18 -13.72
CA LEU A 240 -2.27 -2.08 -13.72
C LEU A 240 -3.58 -1.31 -13.95
N ASP A 241 -3.73 -0.13 -13.35
CA ASP A 241 -4.94 0.70 -13.51
C ASP A 241 -5.09 1.33 -14.89
N SER A 242 -4.00 1.48 -15.65
CA SER A 242 -4.04 1.98 -17.02
C SER A 242 -4.53 0.93 -18.03
N ILE A 243 -4.62 -0.33 -17.64
CA ILE A 243 -5.06 -1.42 -18.50
C ILE A 243 -6.60 -1.45 -18.51
N GLY A 244 -7.20 -1.40 -19.70
CA GLY A 244 -8.66 -1.51 -19.86
C GLY A 244 -9.22 -2.91 -19.61
N ASP A 245 -8.36 -3.93 -19.59
CA ASP A 245 -8.71 -5.28 -19.13
C ASP A 245 -8.61 -5.33 -17.59
N GLY A 246 -9.56 -6.02 -16.95
CA GLY A 246 -9.48 -6.29 -15.52
C GLY A 246 -8.27 -7.18 -15.21
N VAL A 247 -7.50 -6.84 -14.18
CA VAL A 247 -6.35 -7.61 -13.72
C VAL A 247 -6.47 -7.83 -12.22
N PHE A 248 -6.33 -9.09 -11.82
CA PHE A 248 -6.22 -9.45 -10.42
C PHE A 248 -5.18 -10.54 -10.19
N THR A 249 -4.66 -10.59 -8.98
CA THR A 249 -3.76 -11.66 -8.52
C THR A 249 -4.37 -12.41 -7.37
N VAL A 250 -3.98 -13.66 -7.19
CA VAL A 250 -4.35 -14.48 -6.04
C VAL A 250 -3.13 -15.15 -5.41
N ASP A 251 -3.22 -15.43 -4.11
CA ASP A 251 -2.27 -16.29 -3.40
C ASP A 251 -2.47 -17.78 -3.72
N ARG A 252 -1.67 -18.66 -3.08
CA ARG A 252 -1.79 -20.13 -3.19
C ARG A 252 -3.16 -20.67 -2.76
N TYR A 253 -3.92 -19.92 -1.96
CA TYR A 253 -5.25 -20.29 -1.46
C TYR A 253 -6.38 -19.69 -2.31
N ARG A 254 -6.06 -19.03 -3.43
CA ARG A 254 -7.00 -18.36 -4.35
C ARG A 254 -7.70 -17.15 -3.72
N ARG A 255 -7.07 -16.50 -2.74
CA ARG A 255 -7.51 -15.21 -2.19
C ARG A 255 -6.92 -14.07 -2.97
N ILE A 256 -7.72 -13.07 -3.28
CA ILE A 256 -7.31 -11.91 -4.07
C ILE A 256 -6.24 -11.11 -3.31
N THR A 257 -5.12 -10.83 -3.98
CA THR A 257 -3.99 -10.05 -3.44
C THR A 257 -3.77 -8.72 -4.15
N SER A 258 -4.33 -8.54 -5.35
CA SER A 258 -4.35 -7.29 -6.10
C SER A 258 -5.59 -7.25 -6.99
N PHE A 259 -6.13 -6.05 -7.23
CA PHE A 259 -7.34 -5.83 -8.00
C PHE A 259 -7.28 -4.43 -8.61
N ASN A 260 -7.17 -4.32 -9.94
CA ASN A 260 -7.04 -3.03 -10.61
C ASN A 260 -8.38 -2.33 -10.82
N ARG A 261 -8.33 -1.06 -11.22
CA ARG A 261 -9.50 -0.23 -11.53
C ARG A 261 -10.46 -0.87 -12.55
N ALA A 262 -9.94 -1.43 -13.64
CA ALA A 262 -10.80 -2.07 -14.64
C ALA A 262 -11.54 -3.29 -14.06
N ALA A 263 -10.92 -4.02 -13.13
CA ALA A 263 -11.60 -5.10 -12.44
C ALA A 263 -12.73 -4.59 -11.55
N GLU A 264 -12.55 -3.45 -10.86
CA GLU A 264 -13.63 -2.79 -10.12
C GLU A 264 -14.78 -2.40 -11.04
N GLU A 265 -14.48 -1.75 -12.17
CA GLU A 265 -15.48 -1.30 -13.13
C GLU A 265 -16.24 -2.46 -13.75
N ILE A 266 -15.57 -3.56 -14.12
CA ILE A 266 -16.19 -4.73 -14.77
C ILE A 266 -17.02 -5.56 -13.77
N THR A 267 -16.58 -5.71 -12.52
CA THR A 267 -17.28 -6.52 -11.50
C THR A 267 -18.30 -5.73 -10.68
N GLY A 268 -18.13 -4.41 -10.60
CA GLY A 268 -18.89 -3.54 -9.71
C GLY A 268 -18.52 -3.66 -8.23
N MET A 269 -17.37 -4.29 -7.91
CA MET A 269 -16.86 -4.46 -6.55
C MET A 269 -15.60 -3.61 -6.36
N SER A 270 -15.48 -2.89 -5.25
CA SER A 270 -14.26 -2.14 -4.97
C SER A 270 -13.09 -3.05 -4.60
N ALA A 271 -11.86 -2.60 -4.85
CA ALA A 271 -10.64 -3.33 -4.51
C ALA A 271 -10.56 -3.61 -3.00
N SER A 272 -10.94 -2.65 -2.15
CA SER A 272 -10.98 -2.83 -0.70
C SER A 272 -11.94 -3.93 -0.25
N GLU A 273 -13.06 -4.13 -0.96
CA GLU A 273 -13.99 -5.23 -0.70
C GLU A 273 -13.49 -6.56 -1.27
N ALA A 274 -12.78 -6.55 -2.41
CA ALA A 274 -12.31 -7.74 -3.08
C ALA A 274 -11.07 -8.36 -2.42
N LEU A 275 -10.15 -7.54 -1.91
CA LEU A 275 -8.89 -7.98 -1.33
C LEU A 275 -9.10 -8.97 -0.17
N GLY A 276 -8.32 -10.06 -0.17
CA GLY A 276 -8.38 -11.14 0.81
C GLY A 276 -9.54 -12.13 0.63
N ARG A 277 -10.54 -11.81 -0.19
CA ARG A 277 -11.66 -12.71 -0.48
C ARG A 277 -11.27 -13.80 -1.49
N PRO A 278 -11.87 -15.00 -1.41
CA PRO A 278 -11.70 -16.02 -2.44
C PRO A 278 -12.22 -15.52 -3.80
N CYS A 279 -11.44 -15.68 -4.87
CA CYS A 279 -11.84 -15.19 -6.19
C CYS A 279 -13.19 -15.76 -6.67
N ARG A 280 -13.54 -16.99 -6.27
CA ARG A 280 -14.83 -17.63 -6.59
C ARG A 280 -16.05 -16.86 -6.06
N GLU A 281 -15.89 -16.14 -4.95
CA GLU A 281 -16.98 -15.36 -4.34
C GLU A 281 -17.16 -14.01 -5.01
N VAL A 282 -16.05 -13.45 -5.51
CA VAL A 282 -16.04 -12.17 -6.24
C VAL A 282 -16.58 -12.34 -7.66
N PHE A 283 -16.09 -13.34 -8.39
CA PHE A 283 -16.42 -13.50 -9.80
C PHE A 283 -17.61 -14.43 -10.07
N GLN A 284 -17.85 -15.42 -9.19
CA GLN A 284 -18.90 -16.44 -9.35
C GLN A 284 -18.99 -16.98 -10.78
N SER A 285 -17.82 -17.26 -11.37
CA SER A 285 -17.68 -17.62 -12.77
C SER A 285 -18.34 -18.98 -13.06
N SER A 286 -18.85 -19.14 -14.27
CA SER A 286 -19.32 -20.43 -14.79
C SER A 286 -18.24 -21.52 -14.83
N LEU A 287 -16.95 -21.18 -14.69
CA LEU A 287 -15.83 -22.13 -14.61
C LEU A 287 -15.27 -22.33 -13.20
N CYS A 288 -15.86 -21.75 -12.15
CA CYS A 288 -15.42 -22.00 -10.79
C CYS A 288 -15.63 -23.47 -10.40
N GLY A 289 -14.56 -24.18 -9.97
CA GLY A 289 -14.58 -25.61 -9.68
C GLY A 289 -13.39 -26.33 -10.33
N ASP A 290 -13.61 -27.55 -10.81
CA ASP A 290 -12.57 -28.40 -11.42
C ASP A 290 -12.02 -27.81 -12.73
N ALA A 291 -12.83 -27.03 -13.45
CA ALA A 291 -12.48 -26.38 -14.71
C ALA A 291 -11.91 -24.95 -14.52
N CYS A 292 -11.51 -24.58 -13.30
CA CYS A 292 -11.03 -23.25 -12.99
C CYS A 292 -9.68 -22.93 -13.67
N ALA A 293 -9.65 -21.87 -14.49
CA ALA A 293 -8.48 -21.51 -15.29
C ALA A 293 -7.25 -21.12 -14.46
N ILE A 294 -7.46 -20.41 -13.33
CA ILE A 294 -6.35 -20.02 -12.44
C ILE A 294 -5.78 -21.23 -11.70
N ALA A 295 -6.64 -22.18 -11.29
CA ALA A 295 -6.19 -23.41 -10.65
C ALA A 295 -5.40 -24.28 -11.64
N MET A 296 -5.84 -24.35 -12.90
CA MET A 296 -5.12 -25.05 -13.95
C MET A 296 -3.75 -24.42 -14.25
N SER A 297 -3.66 -23.10 -14.39
CA SER A 297 -2.38 -22.45 -14.69
C SER A 297 -1.35 -22.63 -13.57
N MET A 298 -1.82 -22.55 -12.31
CA MET A 298 -0.99 -22.82 -11.13
C MET A 298 -0.58 -24.30 -11.05
N ARG A 299 -1.47 -25.25 -11.33
CA ARG A 299 -1.13 -26.68 -11.28
C ARG A 299 -0.17 -27.10 -12.40
N MET A 300 -0.35 -26.54 -13.59
CA MET A 300 0.42 -26.92 -14.79
C MET A 300 1.70 -26.09 -14.96
N GLY A 301 1.86 -25.01 -14.19
CA GLY A 301 2.96 -24.05 -14.38
C GLY A 301 2.93 -23.36 -15.75
N LYS A 302 1.79 -23.33 -16.44
CA LYS A 302 1.65 -22.85 -17.82
C LYS A 302 0.50 -21.87 -17.94
N LYS A 303 0.64 -20.92 -18.87
CA LYS A 303 -0.43 -19.97 -19.19
C LYS A 303 -1.65 -20.70 -19.79
N VAL A 304 -2.85 -20.24 -19.41
CA VAL A 304 -4.11 -20.61 -20.05
C VAL A 304 -4.69 -19.33 -20.64
N SER A 305 -5.01 -19.30 -21.93
CA SER A 305 -5.41 -18.06 -22.61
C SER A 305 -6.76 -18.15 -23.31
N ASN A 306 -7.45 -17.02 -23.41
CA ASN A 306 -8.66 -16.81 -24.23
C ASN A 306 -9.82 -17.76 -23.94
N LYS A 307 -10.08 -18.08 -22.67
CA LYS A 307 -11.30 -18.80 -22.29
C LYS A 307 -12.46 -17.82 -22.14
N ARG A 308 -13.55 -18.06 -22.86
CA ARG A 308 -14.80 -17.31 -22.66
C ARG A 308 -15.55 -17.88 -21.47
N VAL A 309 -15.93 -17.00 -20.54
CA VAL A 309 -16.71 -17.34 -19.36
C VAL A 309 -17.73 -16.24 -19.08
N THR A 310 -18.69 -16.55 -18.21
CA THR A 310 -19.62 -15.55 -17.69
C THR A 310 -19.35 -15.38 -16.20
N ILE A 311 -19.27 -14.14 -15.75
CA ILE A 311 -19.18 -13.76 -14.33
C ILE A 311 -20.44 -13.03 -13.90
N LYS A 312 -20.69 -12.97 -12.59
CA LYS A 312 -21.78 -12.16 -12.02
C LYS A 312 -21.21 -10.91 -11.37
N ARG A 313 -21.77 -9.76 -11.73
CA ARG A 313 -21.53 -8.49 -11.03
C ARG A 313 -22.20 -8.48 -9.66
N VAL A 314 -21.81 -7.53 -8.81
CA VAL A 314 -22.41 -7.29 -7.48
C VAL A 314 -23.93 -7.05 -7.57
N ASN A 315 -24.40 -6.38 -8.63
CA ASN A 315 -25.83 -6.14 -8.87
C ASN A 315 -26.59 -7.36 -9.44
N GLY A 316 -25.93 -8.51 -9.62
CA GLY A 316 -26.50 -9.73 -10.20
C GLY A 316 -26.47 -9.82 -11.73
N GLU A 317 -26.03 -8.77 -12.44
CA GLU A 317 -25.88 -8.76 -13.90
C GLU A 317 -24.84 -9.80 -14.34
N SER A 318 -25.17 -10.57 -15.37
CA SER A 318 -24.22 -11.52 -15.97
C SER A 318 -23.39 -10.85 -17.06
N VAL A 319 -22.07 -10.87 -16.91
CA VAL A 319 -21.12 -10.22 -17.83
C VAL A 319 -20.28 -11.28 -18.54
N PRO A 320 -20.34 -11.38 -19.88
CA PRO A 320 -19.43 -12.24 -20.65
C PRO A 320 -18.03 -11.63 -20.65
N ILE A 321 -17.04 -12.44 -20.31
CA ILE A 321 -15.62 -12.03 -20.29
C ILE A 321 -14.74 -13.06 -21.00
N SER A 322 -13.58 -12.62 -21.48
CA SER A 322 -12.49 -13.50 -21.92
C SER A 322 -11.38 -13.47 -20.88
N ILE A 323 -11.01 -14.62 -20.32
CA ILE A 323 -9.96 -14.75 -19.30
C ILE A 323 -8.67 -15.33 -19.87
N SER A 324 -7.55 -14.86 -19.34
CA SER A 324 -6.22 -15.46 -19.48
C SER A 324 -5.53 -15.49 -18.13
N THR A 325 -4.90 -16.61 -17.79
CA THR A 325 -4.27 -16.85 -16.50
C THR A 325 -2.82 -17.30 -16.66
N ALA A 326 -1.98 -16.94 -15.70
CA ALA A 326 -0.59 -17.39 -15.60
C ALA A 326 -0.21 -17.62 -14.12
N PRO A 327 0.69 -18.57 -13.82
CA PRO A 327 1.23 -18.70 -12.48
C PRO A 327 2.12 -17.50 -12.13
N LEU A 328 2.04 -17.03 -10.88
CA LEU A 328 2.99 -16.08 -10.30
C LEU A 328 4.12 -16.87 -9.65
N LEU A 329 5.37 -16.51 -9.95
CA LEU A 329 6.57 -17.18 -9.48
C LEU A 329 7.37 -16.26 -8.55
N ASP A 330 8.03 -16.82 -7.54
CA ASP A 330 9.10 -16.13 -6.79
C ASP A 330 10.44 -16.16 -7.55
N ALA A 331 11.49 -15.58 -6.95
CA ALA A 331 12.82 -15.49 -7.55
C ALA A 331 13.47 -16.88 -7.75
N GLU A 332 13.06 -17.85 -6.94
CA GLU A 332 13.51 -19.25 -6.98
C GLU A 332 12.67 -20.11 -7.96
N GLY A 333 11.65 -19.53 -8.59
CA GLY A 333 10.78 -20.20 -9.57
C GLY A 333 9.63 -20.99 -8.96
N ASN A 334 9.36 -20.87 -7.66
CA ASN A 334 8.21 -21.51 -7.03
C ASN A 334 6.92 -20.72 -7.26
N ILE A 335 5.81 -21.45 -7.43
CA ILE A 335 4.50 -20.85 -7.67
C ILE A 335 3.94 -20.24 -6.38
N ILE A 336 3.95 -18.92 -6.27
CA ILE A 336 3.40 -18.18 -5.12
C ILE A 336 1.92 -17.81 -5.28
N GLY A 337 1.37 -17.97 -6.48
CA GLY A 337 0.00 -17.55 -6.76
C GLY A 337 -0.35 -17.64 -8.23
N GLY A 338 -1.38 -16.90 -8.63
CA GLY A 338 -1.80 -16.77 -10.03
C GLY A 338 -2.17 -15.33 -10.34
N VAL A 339 -1.96 -14.93 -11.58
CA VAL A 339 -2.47 -13.68 -12.15
C VAL A 339 -3.52 -14.04 -13.20
N GLU A 340 -4.62 -13.31 -13.22
CA GLU A 340 -5.67 -13.43 -14.22
C GLU A 340 -6.00 -12.05 -14.78
N THR A 341 -5.99 -11.98 -16.11
CA THR A 341 -6.44 -10.84 -16.89
C THR A 341 -7.75 -11.19 -17.55
N PHE A 342 -8.74 -10.30 -17.53
CA PHE A 342 -10.04 -10.54 -18.10
C PHE A 342 -10.60 -9.33 -18.85
N ARG A 343 -11.13 -9.58 -20.05
CA ARG A 343 -11.68 -8.56 -20.93
C ARG A 343 -13.20 -8.63 -20.95
N ASP A 344 -13.86 -7.49 -20.76
CA ASP A 344 -15.30 -7.36 -20.97
C ASP A 344 -15.67 -7.54 -22.45
N LEU A 345 -16.58 -8.48 -22.73
CA LEU A 345 -17.02 -8.79 -24.08
C LEU A 345 -18.40 -8.20 -24.39
N ARG A 346 -19.04 -7.45 -23.49
CA ARG A 346 -20.40 -6.89 -23.71
C ARG A 346 -20.46 -6.02 -24.95
N GLU A 347 -19.50 -5.12 -25.15
CA GLU A 347 -19.47 -4.24 -26.32
C GLU A 347 -19.24 -5.04 -27.60
N ILE A 348 -18.32 -6.01 -27.57
CA ILE A 348 -18.05 -6.91 -28.71
C ILE A 348 -19.29 -7.73 -29.06
N ASP A 349 -20.00 -8.26 -28.07
CA ASP A 349 -21.22 -9.02 -28.27
C ASP A 349 -22.38 -8.14 -28.75
N GLN A 350 -22.49 -6.90 -28.26
CA GLN A 350 -23.46 -5.93 -28.76
C GLN A 350 -23.17 -5.55 -30.22
N LEU A 351 -21.91 -5.29 -30.58
CA LEU A 351 -21.50 -5.02 -31.96
C LEU A 351 -21.77 -6.22 -32.86
N ARG A 352 -21.41 -7.43 -32.40
CA ARG A 352 -21.75 -8.68 -33.10
C ARG A 352 -23.24 -8.82 -33.29
N ARG A 353 -24.06 -8.58 -32.26
CA ARG A 353 -25.53 -8.61 -32.35
C ARG A 353 -26.09 -7.58 -33.30
N ARG A 354 -25.53 -6.35 -33.35
CA ARG A 354 -25.93 -5.32 -34.32
C ARG A 354 -25.57 -5.72 -35.75
N LEU A 355 -24.40 -6.31 -35.95
CA LEU A 355 -23.98 -6.83 -37.24
C LEU A 355 -24.84 -8.03 -37.67
N THR A 356 -25.07 -9.02 -36.80
CA THR A 356 -25.85 -10.22 -37.12
C THR A 356 -27.36 -9.94 -37.18
N GLY A 357 -27.87 -9.03 -36.36
CA GLY A 357 -29.27 -8.60 -36.36
C GLY A 357 -29.67 -7.94 -37.67
N ARG A 358 -28.73 -7.25 -38.35
CA ARG A 358 -28.94 -6.74 -39.71
C ARG A 358 -29.02 -7.84 -40.77
N PHE A 359 -28.59 -9.07 -40.48
CA PHE A 359 -28.56 -10.15 -41.46
C PHE A 359 -29.53 -11.29 -41.15
N THR A 360 -30.36 -11.17 -40.10
CA THR A 360 -31.17 -12.27 -39.59
C THR A 360 -32.63 -11.87 -39.43
N LEU A 361 -33.55 -12.67 -39.97
CA LEU A 361 -35.00 -12.53 -39.78
C LEU A 361 -35.60 -13.90 -39.42
N GLY A 362 -36.04 -14.06 -38.17
CA GLY A 362 -36.42 -15.37 -37.65
C GLY A 362 -35.25 -16.35 -37.72
N ASP A 363 -35.45 -17.50 -38.37
CA ASP A 363 -34.42 -18.52 -38.59
C ASP A 363 -33.62 -18.32 -39.90
N ILE A 364 -33.84 -17.20 -40.61
CA ILE A 364 -33.22 -16.94 -41.91
C ILE A 364 -32.04 -15.99 -41.75
N ILE A 365 -30.85 -16.39 -42.24
CA ILE A 365 -29.65 -15.56 -42.26
C ILE A 365 -29.25 -15.26 -43.71
N SER A 366 -29.08 -14.00 -44.09
CA SER A 366 -28.62 -13.60 -45.42
C SER A 366 -27.81 -12.31 -45.40
N LYS A 367 -26.73 -12.25 -46.20
CA LYS A 367 -25.94 -11.03 -46.43
C LYS A 367 -26.27 -10.32 -47.76
N SER A 368 -27.20 -10.87 -48.56
CA SER A 368 -27.56 -10.30 -49.86
C SER A 368 -28.36 -9.00 -49.69
N PRO A 369 -27.97 -7.89 -50.35
CA PRO A 369 -28.74 -6.64 -50.32
C PRO A 369 -30.20 -6.79 -50.80
N GLN A 370 -30.45 -7.69 -51.75
CA GLN A 370 -31.79 -7.98 -52.26
C GLN A 370 -32.65 -8.69 -51.20
N MET A 371 -32.07 -9.66 -50.49
CA MET A 371 -32.75 -10.32 -49.37
C MET A 371 -32.99 -9.39 -48.19
N GLN A 372 -32.11 -8.42 -47.96
CA GLN A 372 -32.32 -7.41 -46.92
C GLN A 372 -33.57 -6.56 -47.20
N LYS A 373 -33.80 -6.15 -48.44
CA LYS A 373 -35.06 -5.46 -48.82
C LYS A 373 -36.31 -6.30 -48.54
N ILE A 374 -36.21 -7.62 -48.72
CA ILE A 374 -37.31 -8.55 -48.38
C ILE A 374 -37.49 -8.59 -46.86
N PHE A 375 -36.41 -8.63 -46.08
CA PHE A 375 -36.50 -8.61 -44.62
C PHE A 375 -37.12 -7.32 -44.07
N ASP A 376 -36.90 -6.19 -44.74
CA ASP A 376 -37.46 -4.90 -44.34
C ASP A 376 -39.00 -4.86 -44.50
N ILE A 377 -39.54 -5.42 -45.59
CA ILE A 377 -40.98 -5.36 -45.89
C ILE A 377 -41.79 -6.51 -45.26
N LEU A 378 -41.15 -7.64 -44.95
CA LEU A 378 -41.83 -8.86 -44.51
C LEU A 378 -42.65 -8.66 -43.20
N PRO A 379 -42.16 -7.98 -42.15
CA PRO A 379 -42.93 -7.75 -40.94
C PRO A 379 -44.21 -6.94 -41.18
N GLU A 380 -44.17 -5.95 -42.08
CA GLU A 380 -45.35 -5.15 -42.44
C GLU A 380 -46.38 -6.01 -43.19
N ILE A 381 -45.93 -6.81 -44.16
CA ILE A 381 -46.78 -7.75 -44.89
C ILE A 381 -47.39 -8.78 -43.94
N ALA A 382 -46.63 -9.31 -42.99
CA ALA A 382 -47.08 -10.29 -42.00
C ALA A 382 -48.20 -9.77 -41.10
N MET A 383 -48.23 -8.46 -40.82
CA MET A 383 -49.26 -7.82 -40.01
C MET A 383 -50.56 -7.54 -40.78
N SER A 384 -50.53 -7.69 -42.11
CA SER A 384 -51.68 -7.55 -43.00
C SER A 384 -52.48 -8.85 -43.15
N ASP A 385 -53.72 -8.73 -43.62
CA ASP A 385 -54.58 -9.86 -43.97
C ASP A 385 -54.53 -10.20 -45.47
N SER A 386 -53.55 -9.68 -46.20
CA SER A 386 -53.39 -9.93 -47.63
C SER A 386 -52.81 -11.32 -47.93
N ASN A 387 -53.23 -11.90 -49.06
CA ASN A 387 -52.64 -13.15 -49.56
C ASN A 387 -51.23 -12.89 -50.08
N VAL A 388 -50.27 -13.75 -49.68
CA VAL A 388 -48.86 -13.61 -50.05
C VAL A 388 -48.43 -14.77 -50.95
N LEU A 389 -47.89 -14.46 -52.13
CA LEU A 389 -47.30 -15.43 -53.05
C LEU A 389 -45.77 -15.34 -52.99
N VAL A 390 -45.11 -16.43 -52.61
CA VAL A 390 -43.63 -16.53 -52.55
C VAL A 390 -43.12 -17.29 -53.77
N LEU A 391 -42.40 -16.62 -54.66
CA LEU A 391 -41.83 -17.19 -55.89
C LEU A 391 -40.33 -17.46 -55.76
N GLY A 392 -39.85 -18.47 -56.48
CA GLY A 392 -38.43 -18.84 -56.53
C GLY A 392 -38.22 -20.28 -56.97
N GLU A 393 -37.01 -20.60 -57.42
CA GLU A 393 -36.62 -21.95 -57.86
C GLU A 393 -36.73 -22.98 -56.72
N SER A 394 -36.73 -24.27 -57.05
CA SER A 394 -36.74 -25.34 -56.05
C SER A 394 -35.52 -25.24 -55.14
N GLY A 395 -35.69 -25.46 -53.84
CA GLY A 395 -34.60 -25.41 -52.85
C GLY A 395 -34.17 -24.01 -52.37
N THR A 396 -34.78 -22.92 -52.86
CA THR A 396 -34.39 -21.54 -52.48
C THR A 396 -34.89 -21.07 -51.10
N GLY A 397 -35.48 -21.96 -50.29
CA GLY A 397 -35.94 -21.64 -48.94
C GLY A 397 -37.27 -20.90 -48.84
N LYS A 398 -38.14 -20.99 -49.87
CA LYS A 398 -39.49 -20.37 -49.87
C LYS A 398 -40.32 -20.71 -48.63
N GLU A 399 -40.19 -21.93 -48.11
CA GLU A 399 -40.89 -22.36 -46.90
C GLU A 399 -40.40 -21.64 -45.64
N LEU A 400 -39.11 -21.28 -45.56
CA LEU A 400 -38.58 -20.50 -44.44
C LEU A 400 -39.20 -19.09 -44.43
N ILE A 401 -39.39 -18.48 -45.60
CA ILE A 401 -40.07 -17.18 -45.75
C ILE A 401 -41.54 -17.30 -45.34
N ALA A 402 -42.24 -18.36 -45.75
CA ALA A 402 -43.63 -18.60 -45.34
C ALA A 402 -43.78 -18.79 -43.82
N ARG A 403 -42.86 -19.53 -43.17
CA ARG A 403 -42.83 -19.66 -41.71
C ARG A 403 -42.53 -18.33 -41.01
N ALA A 404 -41.59 -17.55 -41.55
CA ALA A 404 -41.30 -16.22 -41.01
C ALA A 404 -42.55 -15.33 -41.07
N LEU A 405 -43.24 -15.28 -42.20
CA LEU A 405 -44.51 -14.54 -42.33
C LEU A 405 -45.54 -14.97 -41.28
N HIS A 406 -45.73 -16.27 -41.06
CA HIS A 406 -46.63 -16.77 -40.01
C HIS A 406 -46.22 -16.30 -38.61
N ASN A 407 -44.94 -16.45 -38.27
CA ASN A 407 -44.39 -16.11 -36.95
C ASN A 407 -44.49 -14.62 -36.62
N PHE A 408 -44.35 -13.75 -37.63
CA PHE A 408 -44.48 -12.30 -37.48
C PHE A 408 -45.94 -11.80 -37.58
N SER A 409 -46.89 -12.65 -37.97
CA SER A 409 -48.30 -12.27 -38.12
C SER A 409 -49.10 -12.27 -36.82
N LYS A 410 -50.32 -11.73 -36.88
CA LYS A 410 -51.34 -11.88 -35.82
C LYS A 410 -51.74 -13.35 -35.60
N ARG A 411 -51.52 -14.22 -36.59
CA ARG A 411 -51.89 -15.65 -36.58
C ARG A 411 -50.82 -16.56 -35.96
N LYS A 412 -49.69 -16.01 -35.49
CA LYS A 412 -48.54 -16.76 -34.94
C LYS A 412 -48.86 -17.78 -33.84
N ARG A 413 -49.98 -17.61 -33.12
CA ARG A 413 -50.44 -18.55 -32.07
C ARG A 413 -51.26 -19.72 -32.62
N GLY A 414 -51.72 -19.63 -33.86
CA GLY A 414 -52.42 -20.71 -34.56
C GLY A 414 -51.46 -21.67 -35.25
N PRO A 415 -51.94 -22.85 -35.66
CA PRO A 415 -51.12 -23.84 -36.35
C PRO A 415 -50.67 -23.32 -37.72
N PHE A 416 -49.40 -23.59 -38.07
CA PHE A 416 -48.89 -23.42 -39.43
C PHE A 416 -49.10 -24.74 -40.18
N VAL A 417 -50.01 -24.75 -41.15
CA VAL A 417 -50.31 -25.94 -41.96
C VAL A 417 -49.61 -25.81 -43.31
N ALA A 418 -48.59 -26.64 -43.55
CA ALA A 418 -47.90 -26.71 -44.82
C ALA A 418 -48.52 -27.82 -45.68
N VAL A 419 -48.99 -27.48 -46.88
CA VAL A 419 -49.56 -28.43 -47.84
C VAL A 419 -48.68 -28.45 -49.09
N ASN A 420 -48.19 -29.62 -49.47
CA ASN A 420 -47.40 -29.79 -50.69
C ASN A 420 -48.32 -30.07 -51.89
N CYS A 421 -48.68 -29.01 -52.62
CA CYS A 421 -49.58 -29.11 -53.78
C CYS A 421 -48.97 -29.86 -54.98
N GLY A 422 -47.65 -30.01 -55.07
CA GLY A 422 -47.00 -30.70 -56.18
C GLY A 422 -47.01 -32.23 -56.08
N ALA A 423 -47.41 -32.78 -54.92
CA ALA A 423 -47.54 -34.21 -54.67
C ALA A 423 -48.98 -34.72 -54.79
N LEU A 424 -49.95 -33.83 -55.05
CA LEU A 424 -51.37 -34.16 -55.12
C LEU A 424 -51.85 -34.03 -56.58
N PRO A 425 -52.70 -34.95 -57.07
CA PRO A 425 -53.39 -34.76 -58.35
C PRO A 425 -54.26 -33.50 -58.32
N ASP A 426 -54.31 -32.75 -59.42
CA ASP A 426 -55.04 -31.47 -59.52
C ASP A 426 -56.50 -31.57 -59.06
N THR A 427 -57.17 -32.66 -59.42
CA THR A 427 -58.58 -32.91 -59.04
C THR A 427 -58.78 -33.10 -57.53
N LEU A 428 -57.78 -33.66 -56.83
CA LEU A 428 -57.80 -33.84 -55.38
C LEU A 428 -57.44 -32.53 -54.66
N LEU A 429 -56.57 -31.72 -55.27
CA LEU A 429 -56.20 -30.41 -54.74
C LEU A 429 -57.40 -29.46 -54.72
N GLU A 430 -58.16 -29.43 -55.82
CA GLU A 430 -59.35 -28.59 -55.96
C GLU A 430 -60.44 -29.00 -54.96
N SER A 431 -60.66 -30.30 -54.79
CA SER A 431 -61.71 -30.81 -53.91
C SER A 431 -61.41 -30.63 -52.42
N GLU A 432 -60.14 -30.72 -52.01
CA GLU A 432 -59.71 -30.53 -50.61
C GLU A 432 -59.54 -29.05 -50.22
N LEU A 433 -59.12 -28.17 -51.14
CA LEU A 433 -58.93 -26.74 -50.85
C LEU A 433 -60.22 -25.91 -50.99
N PHE A 434 -61.10 -26.25 -51.93
CA PHE A 434 -62.32 -25.48 -52.22
C PHE A 434 -63.62 -26.20 -51.79
N GLY A 435 -63.53 -27.48 -51.43
CA GLY A 435 -64.63 -28.28 -50.87
C GLY A 435 -65.58 -28.90 -51.90
N TYR A 436 -66.42 -29.81 -51.42
CA TYR A 436 -67.38 -30.56 -52.24
C TYR A 436 -68.76 -29.88 -52.24
N LYS A 437 -69.00 -28.96 -53.18
CA LYS A 437 -70.33 -28.41 -53.48
C LYS A 437 -70.56 -28.47 -54.99
N LYS A 438 -71.77 -28.81 -55.44
CA LYS A 438 -72.11 -28.71 -56.88
C LYS A 438 -71.75 -27.32 -57.39
N GLY A 439 -70.86 -27.25 -58.39
CA GLY A 439 -70.31 -26.00 -58.94
C GLY A 439 -69.13 -25.38 -58.17
N ALA A 440 -68.49 -26.08 -57.22
CA ALA A 440 -67.28 -25.59 -56.53
C ALA A 440 -66.03 -25.53 -57.44
N PHE A 441 -66.00 -26.36 -58.50
CA PHE A 441 -64.97 -26.38 -59.54
C PHE A 441 -65.57 -26.94 -60.85
N THR A 442 -64.82 -26.86 -61.96
CA THR A 442 -65.33 -27.03 -63.33
C THR A 442 -65.95 -28.41 -63.64
N ASP A 443 -65.60 -29.46 -62.89
CA ASP A 443 -66.12 -30.83 -63.04
C ASP A 443 -67.10 -31.28 -61.92
N ALA A 444 -67.46 -30.40 -60.98
CA ALA A 444 -68.35 -30.73 -59.86
C ALA A 444 -69.84 -30.78 -60.28
N LYS A 445 -70.30 -31.94 -60.78
CA LYS A 445 -71.69 -32.19 -61.22
C LYS A 445 -72.71 -32.54 -60.13
#